data_AF-A0A7X2MV77-F1
#
_entry.id   AF-A0A7X2MV77-F1
#
_cell.length_a   1.000
_cell.length_b   1.000
_cell.length_c   1.000
_cell.angle_alpha   90.00
_cell.angle_beta   90.00
_cell.angle_gamma   90.00
#
_symmetry.space_group_name_H-M   'P 1'
#
loop_
_entity.id
_entity.type
_entity.pdbx_description
1 polymer ?
#
loop_
_entity_poly.entity_id
_entity_poly.type
_entity_poly.pdbx_seq_one_letter_code
_entity_poly.pdbx_strand_id
1 'polypeptide(L)' 'EDCQMSNQNSPANIATARKRLQIKASQMKANAVLLHQCEIVTGTPGCYRQAVCQGSALKVSNQ' A
#
# COMPACT_ATOMS: atom_id res chain seq x y z
N GLU A 1 -2.32 -1.35 2.27
CA GLU A 1 -2.15 -2.77 1.89
C GLU A 1 -3.34 -3.28 1.09
N ASP A 2 -3.17 -4.32 0.28
CA ASP A 2 -4.25 -5.04 -0.41
C ASP A 2 -4.14 -6.54 -0.10
N CYS A 3 -5.19 -7.13 0.47
CA CYS A 3 -5.19 -8.50 1.00
C CYS A 3 -6.06 -9.40 0.13
N GLN A 4 -5.45 -10.49 -0.37
CA GLN A 4 -6.15 -11.61 -0.98
C GLN A 4 -6.40 -12.66 0.09
N MET A 5 -7.66 -12.85 0.47
CA MET A 5 -8.05 -13.80 1.54
C MET A 5 -7.88 -15.27 1.11
N SER A 6 -8.24 -15.61 -0.13
CA SER A 6 -8.12 -16.95 -0.70
C SER A 6 -7.68 -16.90 -2.18
N ASN A 7 -7.16 -18.02 -2.69
CA ASN A 7 -6.82 -18.19 -4.11
C ASN A 7 -7.99 -17.96 -5.08
N GLN A 8 -9.22 -18.07 -4.60
CA GLN A 8 -10.44 -17.81 -5.40
C GLN A 8 -10.79 -16.32 -5.48
N ASN A 9 -10.25 -15.49 -4.59
CA ASN A 9 -10.45 -14.05 -4.63
C ASN A 9 -9.49 -13.39 -5.62
N SER A 10 -9.81 -12.16 -6.00
CA SER A 10 -8.93 -11.32 -6.81
C SER A 10 -7.51 -11.30 -6.24
N PRO A 11 -6.48 -11.44 -7.09
CA PRO A 11 -5.10 -11.47 -6.64
C PRO A 11 -4.70 -10.13 -5.99
N ALA A 12 -3.83 -10.20 -4.99
CA ALA A 12 -3.33 -9.00 -4.32
C ALA A 12 -2.59 -8.08 -5.32
N ASN A 13 -3.01 -6.81 -5.36
CA ASN A 13 -2.56 -5.87 -6.38
C ASN A 13 -1.69 -4.74 -5.79
N ILE A 14 -0.46 -4.62 -6.29
CA ILE A 14 0.49 -3.56 -5.90
C ILE A 14 -0.05 -2.15 -6.21
N ALA A 15 -0.76 -1.96 -7.32
CA ALA A 15 -1.36 -0.67 -7.65
C ALA A 15 -2.40 -0.26 -6.61
N THR A 16 -3.24 -1.20 -6.16
CA THR A 16 -4.21 -0.96 -5.07
C THR A 16 -3.50 -0.64 -3.77
N ALA A 17 -2.44 -1.38 -3.43
CA ALA A 17 -1.64 -1.14 -2.23
C ALA A 17 -0.98 0.25 -2.25
N ARG A 18 -0.44 0.67 -3.41
CA ARG A 18 0.17 2.00 -3.61
C ARG A 18 -0.87 3.12 -3.50
N LYS A 19 -2.04 2.95 -4.11
CA LYS A 19 -3.14 3.92 -3.98
C LYS A 19 -3.58 4.07 -2.53
N ARG A 20 -3.71 2.96 -1.80
CA ARG A 20 -4.03 2.99 -0.36
C ARG A 20 -2.94 3.68 0.46
N LEU A 21 -1.66 3.48 0.12
CA LEU A 21 -0.54 4.22 0.74
C LEU A 21 -0.67 5.74 0.51
N GLN A 22 -0.96 6.17 -0.72
CA GLN A 22 -1.19 7.58 -1.05
C GLN A 22 -2.37 8.18 -0.28
N ILE A 23 -3.49 7.44 -0.16
CA ILE A 23 -4.64 7.86 0.62
C ILE A 23 -4.28 8.02 2.11
N LYS A 24 -3.55 7.06 2.70
CA LYS A 24 -3.08 7.17 4.09
C LYS A 24 -2.19 8.40 4.29
N ALA A 25 -1.27 8.67 3.37
CA ALA A 25 -0.44 9.88 3.43
C ALA A 25 -1.27 11.16 3.32
N SER A 26 -2.26 11.20 2.43
CA SER A 26 -3.19 12.33 2.30
C SER A 26 -3.98 12.58 3.59
N GLN A 27 -4.42 11.52 4.28
CA GLN A 27 -5.07 11.61 5.60
C GLN A 27 -4.14 12.20 6.67
N MET A 28 -2.81 12.04 6.51
CA MET A 28 -1.78 12.68 7.34
C MET A 28 -1.47 14.12 6.89
N LYS A 29 -2.28 14.71 6.01
CA LYS A 29 -2.11 16.04 5.39
C LYS A 29 -0.87 16.17 4.50
N ALA A 30 -0.20 15.08 4.16
CA ALA A 30 0.90 15.05 3.19
C ALA A 30 0.37 15.25 1.76
N ASN A 31 1.19 15.85 0.89
CA ASN A 31 0.90 16.04 -0.53
C ASN A 31 1.76 15.18 -1.45
N ALA A 32 2.79 14.53 -0.90
CA ALA A 32 3.65 13.60 -1.63
C ALA A 32 3.92 12.34 -0.80
N VAL A 33 4.27 11.26 -1.50
CA VAL A 33 4.75 10.01 -0.89
C VAL A 33 6.06 9.63 -1.56
N LEU A 34 7.12 9.50 -0.78
CA LEU A 34 8.35 8.85 -1.22
C LEU A 34 8.18 7.34 -1.05
N LEU A 35 7.99 6.63 -2.15
CA LEU A 35 7.85 5.17 -2.12
C LEU A 35 9.20 4.52 -1.86
N HIS A 36 9.27 3.62 -0.88
CA HIS A 36 10.48 2.85 -0.60
C HIS A 36 10.42 1.49 -1.29
N GLN A 37 9.37 0.73 -0.99
CA GLN A 37 9.21 -0.64 -1.48
C GLN A 37 7.74 -0.97 -1.66
N CYS A 38 7.45 -1.82 -2.64
CA CYS A 38 6.21 -2.57 -2.73
C CYS A 38 6.53 -4.04 -2.95
N GLU A 39 5.89 -4.92 -2.21
CA GLU A 39 6.09 -6.36 -2.31
C GLU A 39 4.79 -7.12 -2.05
N ILE A 40 4.72 -8.33 -2.58
CA ILE A 40 3.65 -9.27 -2.25
C ILE A 40 4.23 -10.23 -1.22
N VAL A 41 3.73 -10.14 0.00
CA VAL A 41 4.08 -11.03 1.11
C VAL A 41 3.07 -12.16 1.22
N THR A 42 3.56 -13.34 1.59
CA THR A 42 2.78 -14.55 1.82
C THR A 42 2.89 -14.95 3.27
N GLY A 43 1.83 -15.53 3.84
CA GLY A 43 1.83 -15.97 5.24
C GLY A 43 1.40 -14.91 6.25
N THR A 44 0.79 -13.80 5.81
CA THR A 44 0.13 -12.87 6.73
C THR A 44 -1.11 -13.55 7.33
N PRO A 45 -1.31 -13.51 8.66
CA PRO A 45 -2.52 -14.06 9.27
C PRO A 45 -3.79 -13.44 8.64
N GLY A 46 -4.66 -14.30 8.10
CA GLY A 46 -5.91 -13.87 7.45
C GLY A 46 -5.79 -13.47 5.97
N CYS A 47 -4.59 -13.48 5.37
CA CYS A 47 -4.39 -13.25 3.94
C CYS A 47 -3.57 -14.38 3.33
N TYR A 48 -4.12 -15.03 2.30
CA TYR A 48 -3.37 -15.96 1.46
C TYR A 48 -2.16 -15.27 0.82
N ARG A 49 -2.37 -14.07 0.26
CA ARG A 49 -1.32 -13.16 -0.23
C ARG A 49 -1.68 -11.73 0.10
N GLN A 50 -0.69 -10.88 0.32
CA GLN A 50 -0.93 -9.47 0.60
C GLN A 50 0.09 -8.59 -0.10
N ALA A 51 -0.39 -7.60 -0.85
CA ALA A 51 0.45 -6.55 -1.40
C ALA A 51 0.61 -5.44 -0.37
N VAL A 52 1.85 -5.17 0.02
CA VAL A 52 2.22 -4.13 0.95
C VAL A 52 3.12 -3.13 0.23
N CYS A 53 2.83 -1.84 0.43
CA CYS A 53 3.70 -0.76 -0.03
C CYS A 53 4.07 0.09 1.17
N GLN A 54 5.36 0.36 1.31
CA GLN A 54 5.94 1.20 2.35
C GLN A 54 6.54 2.45 1.72
N GLY A 55 6.44 3.55 2.44
CA GLY A 55 6.98 4.83 2.02
C GLY A 55 6.78 5.90 3.08
N SER A 56 7.42 7.05 2.84
CA SER A 56 7.36 8.21 3.71
C SER A 56 6.30 9.19 3.20
N ALA A 57 5.41 9.63 4.09
CA ALA A 57 4.47 10.72 3.80
C ALA A 57 5.20 12.06 3.95
N LEU A 58 5.22 12.86 2.88
CA LEU A 58 5.95 14.12 2.83
C LEU A 58 5.01 15.31 2.62
N LYS A 59 5.28 16.40 3.34
CA LYS A 59 4.68 17.71 3.08
C LYS A 59 5.71 18.60 2.38
N VAL A 60 5.57 18.75 1.07
CA VAL A 60 6.41 19.64 0.27
C VAL A 60 5.78 21.03 0.29
N SER A 61 6.49 22.01 0.83
CA SER A 61 5.95 23.37 1.05
C SER A 61 5.90 24.24 -0.21
N ASN A 62 6.66 23.91 -1.25
CA ASN A 62 6.73 24.64 -2.52
C ASN A 62 6.08 23.86 -3.67
N GLN A 63 4.78 23.55 -3.55
CA GLN A 63 4.02 22.90 -4.62
C GLN A 63 3.12 23.89 -5.36
#